data_AF-A0A4R4WWY3-F1
#
_entry.id   AF-A0A4R4WWY3-F1
#
_cell.length_a   1.000
_cell.length_b   1.000
_cell.length_c   1.000
_cell.angle_alpha   90.00
_cell.angle_beta   90.00
_cell.angle_gamma   90.00
#
_symmetry.space_group_name_H-M   'P 1'
#
loop_
_entity.id
_entity.type
_entity.pdbx_description
1 polymer ?
#
loop_
_entity_poly.entity_id
_entity_poly.type
_entity_poly.pdbx_seq_one_letter_code
_entity_poly.pdbx_strand_id
1 'polypeptide(L)'
;MTRARTALAACGIVVGLWGLWLLLGNLSADQLIRLPLWLGGAVVVDDFFLVPLTIGAGWLLTRRLTGHTRAIVRTMLLYVGITTLIATPLLLRQGKGINPTVLPRDYLRDWLVLEATIVLAGVLALVVQRLRRADGSAGSRLRTARRF
;
A
#
# COMPACT_ATOMS: atom_id res chain seq x y z
N MET A 1 5.55 -19.80 30.42
CA MET A 1 4.98 -19.31 29.14
C MET A 1 3.49 -19.06 29.33
N THR A 2 2.96 -17.92 28.89
CA THR A 2 1.54 -17.57 29.03
C THR A 2 0.66 -18.49 28.18
N ARG A 3 -0.48 -18.95 28.70
CA ARG A 3 -1.42 -19.86 28.00
C ARG A 3 -1.79 -19.39 26.58
N ALA A 4 -1.94 -18.08 26.40
CA ALA A 4 -2.18 -17.46 25.09
C ALA A 4 -1.06 -17.73 24.08
N ARG A 5 0.20 -17.70 24.50
CA ARG A 5 1.34 -17.96 23.62
C ARG A 5 1.37 -19.42 23.18
N THR A 6 1.07 -20.34 24.10
CA THR A 6 1.00 -21.77 23.79
C THR A 6 -0.17 -22.07 22.85
N ALA A 7 -1.33 -21.44 23.06
CA ALA A 7 -2.49 -21.58 22.18
C ALA A 7 -2.21 -21.05 20.77
N LEU A 8 -1.58 -19.87 20.64
CA LEU A 8 -1.15 -19.33 19.36
C LEU A 8 -0.14 -20.23 18.64
N ALA A 9 0.85 -20.76 19.38
CA ALA A 9 1.83 -21.68 18.82
C ALA A 9 1.18 -22.98 18.33
N ALA A 10 0.31 -23.60 19.13
CA ALA A 10 -0.42 -24.81 18.74
C ALA A 10 -1.31 -24.57 17.52
N CYS A 11 -2.05 -23.45 17.50
CA CYS A 11 -2.87 -23.06 16.36
C CYS A 11 -2.02 -22.89 15.09
N GLY A 12 -0.89 -22.17 15.18
CA GLY A 12 0.03 -21.97 14.06
C GLY A 12 0.59 -23.28 13.52
N ILE A 13 0.95 -24.22 14.39
CA ILE A 13 1.43 -25.56 13.98
C ILE A 13 0.32 -26.33 13.26
N VAL A 14 -0.89 -26.36 13.81
CA VAL A 14 -2.03 -27.07 13.20
C VAL A 14 -2.35 -26.49 11.81
N VAL A 15 -2.44 -25.17 11.70
CA VAL A 15 -2.69 -24.49 10.41
C VAL A 15 -1.53 -24.72 9.43
N GLY A 16 -0.28 -24.68 9.90
CA GLY A 16 0.90 -24.92 9.08
C GLY A 16 0.96 -26.34 8.53
N LEU A 17 0.70 -27.35 9.37
CA LEU A 17 0.64 -28.75 8.95
C LEU A 17 -0.53 -29.01 7.99
N TRP A 18 -1.69 -28.38 8.24
CA TRP A 18 -2.84 -28.44 7.34
C TRP A 18 -2.50 -27.86 5.96
N GLY A 19 -1.84 -26.70 5.93
CA GLY A 19 -1.35 -26.07 4.71
C GLY A 19 -0.34 -26.96 3.97
N LEU A 20 0.62 -27.55 4.68
CA LEU A 20 1.60 -28.46 4.11
C LEU A 20 0.93 -29.71 3.51
N TRP A 21 -0.03 -30.29 4.20
CA TRP A 21 -0.79 -31.44 3.71
C TRP A 21 -1.55 -31.10 2.43
N LEU A 22 -2.23 -29.95 2.38
CA LEU A 22 -2.88 -29.46 1.16
C LEU A 22 -1.87 -29.24 0.02
N LEU A 23 -0.71 -28.69 0.33
CA LEU A 23 0.31 -28.36 -0.65
C LEU A 23 0.89 -29.62 -1.31
N LEU A 24 1.16 -30.66 -0.50
CA LEU A 24 1.63 -31.96 -0.97
C LEU A 24 0.53 -32.77 -1.68
N GLY A 25 -0.73 -32.60 -1.29
CA GLY A 25 -1.86 -33.32 -1.88
C GLY A 25 -2.38 -32.72 -3.20
N ASN A 26 -2.15 -31.43 -3.46
CA ASN A 26 -2.74 -30.73 -4.60
C ASN A 26 -1.72 -30.27 -5.67
N LEU A 27 -0.42 -30.33 -5.40
CA LEU A 27 0.62 -29.91 -6.36
C LEU A 27 1.38 -31.10 -6.93
N SER A 28 1.73 -31.02 -8.21
CA SER A 28 2.68 -31.94 -8.83
C SER A 28 4.12 -31.70 -8.37
N ALA A 29 5.00 -32.69 -8.55
CA ALA A 29 6.42 -32.56 -8.19
C ALA A 29 7.10 -31.33 -8.83
N ASP A 30 6.81 -31.05 -10.11
CA ASP A 30 7.32 -29.87 -10.81
C ASP A 30 6.83 -28.56 -10.19
N GLN A 31 5.58 -28.51 -9.73
CA GLN A 31 5.02 -27.34 -9.07
C GLN A 31 5.64 -27.11 -7.70
N LEU A 32 5.93 -28.19 -6.96
CA LEU A 32 6.63 -28.12 -5.66
C LEU A 32 8.04 -27.54 -5.80
N ILE A 33 8.75 -27.82 -6.89
CA ILE A 33 10.08 -27.25 -7.18
C ILE A 33 9.97 -25.80 -7.65
N ARG A 34 8.97 -25.47 -8.48
CA ARG A 34 8.75 -24.11 -8.97
C ARG A 34 8.31 -23.14 -7.88
N LEU A 35 7.58 -23.62 -6.88
CA LEU A 35 7.06 -22.81 -5.79
C LEU A 35 8.17 -22.02 -5.04
N PRO A 36 9.22 -22.64 -4.49
CA PRO A 36 10.28 -21.91 -3.80
C PRO A 36 11.06 -20.98 -4.74
N LEU A 37 11.20 -21.32 -6.03
CA LEU A 37 11.79 -20.41 -7.03
C LEU A 37 10.93 -19.16 -7.23
N TRP A 38 9.62 -19.32 -7.28
CA TRP A 38 8.69 -18.20 -7.39
C TRP A 38 8.66 -17.34 -6.12
N LEU A 39 8.59 -17.97 -4.95
CA LEU A 39 8.65 -17.29 -3.65
C LEU A 39 9.98 -16.55 -3.47
N GLY A 40 11.10 -17.19 -3.79
CA GLY A 40 12.42 -16.58 -3.75
C GLY A 40 12.53 -15.42 -4.73
N GLY A 41 12.01 -15.57 -5.95
CA GLY A 41 11.93 -14.48 -6.92
C GLY A 41 11.11 -13.29 -6.41
N ALA A 42 9.98 -13.54 -5.73
CA ALA A 42 9.17 -12.49 -5.12
C ALA A 42 9.93 -11.74 -4.01
N VAL A 43 10.64 -12.46 -3.13
CA VAL A 43 11.48 -11.84 -2.08
C VAL A 43 12.58 -10.99 -2.70
N VAL A 44 13.28 -11.50 -3.72
CA VAL A 44 14.36 -10.75 -4.39
C VAL A 44 13.81 -9.48 -5.05
N VAL A 45 12.67 -9.56 -5.75
CA VAL A 45 12.03 -8.38 -6.34
C VAL A 45 11.61 -7.38 -5.26
N ASP A 46 11.09 -7.85 -4.13
CA ASP A 46 10.68 -6.97 -3.04
C ASP A 46 11.87 -6.24 -2.41
N ASP A 47 12.87 -6.99 -1.94
CA ASP A 47 14.02 -6.46 -1.20
C ASP A 47 14.93 -5.58 -2.05
N PHE A 48 15.13 -5.93 -3.32
CA PHE A 48 16.08 -5.24 -4.20
C PHE A 48 15.44 -4.21 -5.14
N PHE A 49 14.13 -4.28 -5.39
CA PHE A 49 13.46 -3.33 -6.27
C PHE A 49 12.36 -2.55 -5.53
N LEU A 50 11.36 -3.22 -4.96
CA LEU A 50 10.21 -2.51 -4.38
C LEU A 50 10.60 -1.70 -3.15
N VAL A 51 11.35 -2.25 -2.21
CA VAL A 51 11.79 -1.56 -0.99
C VAL A 51 12.68 -0.35 -1.34
N PRO A 52 13.76 -0.47 -2.15
CA PRO A 52 14.59 0.67 -2.50
C PRO A 52 13.84 1.73 -3.30
N LEU A 53 12.96 1.32 -4.23
CA LEU A 53 12.15 2.24 -5.03
C LEU A 53 11.17 3.02 -4.15
N THR A 54 10.45 2.35 -3.26
CA THR A 54 9.45 2.98 -2.39
C THR A 54 10.09 3.93 -1.38
N ILE A 55 11.19 3.51 -0.74
CA ILE A 55 11.97 4.37 0.16
C ILE A 55 12.57 5.55 -0.62
N GLY A 56 13.18 5.28 -1.78
CA GLY A 56 13.83 6.28 -2.62
C GLY A 56 12.86 7.32 -3.15
N ALA A 57 11.73 6.91 -3.72
CA ALA A 57 10.68 7.79 -4.21
C ALA A 57 10.04 8.58 -3.06
N GLY A 58 9.69 7.92 -1.95
CA GLY A 58 9.13 8.57 -0.78
C GLY A 58 10.09 9.60 -0.16
N TRP A 59 11.38 9.30 -0.12
CA TRP A 59 12.42 10.25 0.29
C TRP A 59 12.51 11.41 -0.71
N LEU A 60 12.70 11.14 -1.99
CA LEU A 60 12.91 12.16 -3.03
C LEU A 60 11.75 13.15 -3.10
N LEU A 61 10.52 12.65 -3.08
CA LEU A 61 9.30 13.46 -3.18
C LEU A 61 8.99 14.23 -1.90
N THR A 62 9.50 13.79 -0.74
CA THR A 62 9.19 14.43 0.55
C THR A 62 10.37 15.08 1.27
N ARG A 63 11.58 15.02 0.71
CA ARG A 63 12.82 15.53 1.35
C ARG A 63 12.79 17.03 1.67
N ARG A 64 11.98 17.81 0.95
CA ARG A 64 11.81 19.26 1.18
C ARG A 64 10.60 19.60 2.07
N LEU A 65 9.79 18.60 2.43
CA LEU A 65 8.56 18.79 3.20
C LEU A 65 8.81 18.56 4.70
N THR A 66 8.12 19.31 5.55
CA THR A 66 8.23 19.20 7.02
C THR A 66 6.86 19.06 7.69
N GLY A 67 6.89 18.54 8.92
CA GLY A 67 5.71 18.40 9.78
C GLY A 67 4.54 17.65 9.11
N HIS A 68 3.33 18.14 9.38
CA HIS A 68 2.08 17.52 8.91
C HIS A 68 1.95 17.48 7.37
N THR A 69 2.61 18.38 6.64
CA THR A 69 2.59 18.37 5.16
C THR A 69 3.32 17.13 4.63
N ARG A 70 4.46 16.78 5.24
CA ARG A 70 5.20 15.56 4.92
C ARG A 70 4.38 14.30 5.18
N ALA A 71 3.65 14.26 6.30
CA ALA A 71 2.80 13.12 6.66
C ALA A 71 1.67 12.91 5.62
N ILE A 72 0.94 13.96 5.26
CA ILE A 72 -0.15 13.87 4.26
C ILE A 72 0.38 13.36 2.92
N VAL A 73 1.48 13.95 2.42
CA VAL A 73 2.05 13.54 1.13
C VAL A 73 2.56 12.09 1.17
N ARG A 74 3.21 11.67 2.27
CA ARG A 74 3.65 10.27 2.42
C ARG A 74 2.49 9.29 2.42
N THR A 75 1.42 9.59 3.15
CA THR A 75 0.23 8.75 3.19
C THR A 75 -0.41 8.67 1.80
N MET A 76 -0.58 9.80 1.11
CA MET A 76 -1.10 9.83 -0.26
C MET A 76 -0.26 8.97 -1.21
N LEU A 77 1.07 9.14 -1.21
CA LEU A 77 1.99 8.36 -2.04
C LEU A 77 1.95 6.86 -1.71
N LEU A 78 1.79 6.51 -0.43
CA LEU A 78 1.66 5.12 0.01
C LEU A 78 0.39 4.47 -0.58
N TYR A 79 -0.75 5.17 -0.49
CA TYR A 79 -2.00 4.66 -1.06
C TYR A 79 -1.88 4.49 -2.57
N VAL A 80 -1.40 5.50 -3.29
CA VAL A 80 -1.17 5.44 -4.75
C VAL A 80 -0.29 4.25 -5.12
N GLY A 81 0.83 4.06 -4.40
CA GLY A 81 1.74 2.95 -4.64
C GLY A 81 1.10 1.57 -4.42
N ILE A 82 0.39 1.40 -3.30
CA ILE A 82 -0.28 0.12 -2.97
C ILE A 82 -1.38 -0.20 -3.99
N THR A 83 -2.24 0.77 -4.32
CA THR A 83 -3.33 0.56 -5.28
C THR A 83 -2.81 0.28 -6.68
N THR A 84 -1.73 0.94 -7.10
CA THR A 84 -1.04 0.64 -8.35
C THR A 84 -0.46 -0.77 -8.37
N LEU A 85 0.20 -1.20 -7.28
CA LEU A 85 0.77 -2.56 -7.18
C LEU A 85 -0.33 -3.64 -7.27
N ILE A 86 -1.46 -3.43 -6.60
CA ILE A 86 -2.62 -4.33 -6.65
C ILE A 86 -3.28 -4.33 -8.04
N ALA A 87 -3.37 -3.17 -8.70
CA ALA A 87 -3.97 -3.05 -10.02
C ALA A 87 -3.07 -3.63 -11.14
N THR A 88 -1.75 -3.64 -10.95
CA THR A 88 -0.77 -4.10 -11.95
C THR A 88 -1.12 -5.45 -12.61
N PRO A 89 -1.38 -6.55 -11.87
CA PRO A 89 -1.75 -7.82 -12.51
C PRO A 89 -3.05 -7.74 -13.32
N LEU A 90 -4.02 -6.94 -12.89
CA LEU A 90 -5.29 -6.75 -13.60
C LEU A 90 -5.08 -5.99 -14.91
N LEU A 91 -4.26 -4.93 -14.88
CA LEU A 91 -3.90 -4.14 -16.05
C LEU A 91 -3.11 -4.98 -17.07
N LEU A 92 -2.15 -5.79 -16.61
CA LEU A 92 -1.35 -6.66 -17.48
C LEU A 92 -2.16 -7.80 -18.12
N ARG A 93 -3.22 -8.25 -17.44
CA ARG A 93 -4.13 -9.32 -17.90
C ARG A 93 -5.41 -8.82 -18.55
N GLN A 94 -5.65 -7.51 -18.62
CA GLN A 94 -6.85 -6.96 -19.24
C GLN A 94 -6.98 -7.49 -20.69
N GLY A 95 -8.17 -7.97 -21.04
CA GLY A 95 -8.44 -8.57 -22.36
C GLY A 95 -7.80 -9.94 -22.61
N LYS A 96 -7.05 -10.51 -21.66
CA LYS A 96 -6.34 -11.80 -21.80
C LYS A 96 -6.90 -12.83 -20.82
N GLY A 97 -7.99 -13.50 -21.18
CA GLY A 97 -8.55 -14.57 -20.37
C GLY A 97 -9.82 -15.22 -20.93
N ILE A 98 -10.13 -16.42 -20.44
CA ILE A 98 -11.30 -17.22 -20.85
C ILE A 98 -12.56 -16.79 -20.06
N ASN A 99 -12.41 -15.96 -19.02
CA ASN A 99 -13.51 -15.55 -18.16
C ASN A 99 -14.23 -14.30 -18.73
N PRO A 100 -15.47 -14.44 -19.21
CA PRO A 100 -16.22 -13.35 -19.86
C PRO A 100 -16.60 -12.22 -18.91
N THR A 101 -16.48 -12.37 -17.59
CA THR A 101 -16.71 -11.27 -16.62
C THR A 101 -15.50 -10.35 -16.46
N VAL A 102 -14.30 -10.81 -16.80
CA VAL A 102 -13.04 -10.03 -16.71
C VAL A 102 -12.77 -9.28 -18.02
N LEU A 103 -13.27 -9.81 -19.14
CA LEU A 103 -12.96 -9.36 -20.50
C LEU A 103 -13.47 -7.95 -20.87
N PRO A 104 -14.67 -7.48 -20.44
CA PRO A 104 -15.21 -6.17 -20.82
C PRO A 104 -14.80 -5.03 -19.89
N ARG A 105 -14.22 -5.33 -18.71
CA ARG A 105 -13.97 -4.32 -17.70
C ARG A 105 -12.72 -3.51 -18.06
N ASP A 106 -12.90 -2.20 -18.13
CA ASP A 106 -11.81 -1.25 -18.34
C ASP A 106 -11.09 -0.97 -17.01
N TYR A 107 -10.16 -1.87 -16.66
CA TYR A 107 -9.38 -1.74 -15.43
C TYR A 107 -8.49 -0.49 -15.43
N LEU A 108 -8.06 -0.03 -16.61
CA LEU A 108 -7.30 1.21 -16.73
C LEU A 108 -8.14 2.40 -16.28
N ARG A 109 -9.37 2.51 -16.79
CA ARG A 109 -10.29 3.58 -16.38
C ARG A 109 -10.57 3.52 -14.88
N ASP A 110 -10.92 2.36 -14.35
CA ASP A 110 -11.26 2.20 -12.93
C ASP A 110 -10.08 2.54 -12.01
N TRP A 111 -8.87 2.12 -12.40
CA TRP A 111 -7.65 2.46 -11.69
C TRP A 111 -7.36 3.96 -11.73
N LEU A 112 -7.46 4.61 -12.90
CA LEU A 112 -7.25 6.06 -13.02
C LEU A 112 -8.23 6.86 -12.16
N VAL A 113 -9.49 6.43 -12.09
CA VAL A 113 -10.51 7.07 -11.23
C VAL A 113 -10.15 6.92 -9.74
N LEU A 114 -9.69 5.73 -9.33
CA LEU A 114 -9.23 5.49 -7.96
C LEU A 114 -8.02 6.36 -7.60
N GLU A 115 -6.99 6.38 -8.45
CA GLU A 115 -5.79 7.19 -8.23
C GLU A 115 -6.11 8.68 -8.19
N ALA A 116 -6.96 9.17 -9.11
CA ALA A 116 -7.42 10.55 -9.11
C ALA A 116 -8.16 10.90 -7.81
N THR A 117 -8.96 9.99 -7.28
CA THR A 117 -9.68 10.18 -6.01
C THR A 117 -8.72 10.27 -4.82
N ILE A 118 -7.70 9.40 -4.76
CA ILE A 118 -6.68 9.42 -3.69
C ILE A 118 -5.88 10.73 -3.74
N VAL A 119 -5.46 11.14 -4.94
CA VAL A 119 -4.73 12.40 -5.14
C VAL A 119 -5.59 13.59 -4.74
N LEU A 120 -6.85 13.63 -5.18
CA LEU A 120 -7.79 14.69 -4.83
C LEU A 120 -7.97 14.79 -3.31
N ALA A 121 -8.17 13.67 -2.62
CA ALA A 121 -8.29 13.64 -1.16
C ALA A 121 -7.03 14.18 -0.47
N GLY A 122 -5.84 13.79 -0.94
CA GLY A 122 -4.56 14.31 -0.45
C GLY A 122 -4.41 15.82 -0.64
N VAL A 123 -4.77 16.33 -1.83
CA VAL A 123 -4.77 17.77 -2.14
C VAL A 123 -5.74 18.53 -1.24
N LEU A 124 -6.97 18.04 -1.06
CA LEU A 124 -7.95 18.65 -0.16
C LEU A 124 -7.44 18.70 1.29
N ALA A 125 -6.81 17.64 1.78
CA ALA A 125 -6.20 17.61 3.11
C ALA A 125 -5.10 18.68 3.25
N LEU A 126 -4.28 18.89 2.22
CA LEU A 126 -3.27 19.95 2.20
C LEU A 126 -3.90 21.36 2.20
N VAL A 127 -4.96 21.57 1.42
CA VAL A 127 -5.69 22.85 1.38
C VAL A 127 -6.29 23.18 2.75
N VAL A 128 -7.03 22.23 3.35
CA VAL A 128 -7.63 22.41 4.68
C VAL A 128 -6.56 22.69 5.75
N GLN A 129 -5.43 22.00 5.70
CA GLN A 129 -4.31 22.27 6.60
C GLN A 129 -3.78 23.71 6.46
N ARG A 130 -3.64 24.22 5.23
CA ARG A 130 -3.14 25.59 5.00
C ARG A 130 -4.13 26.63 5.51
N LEU A 131 -5.42 26.44 5.26
CA LEU A 131 -6.48 27.35 5.73
C LEU A 131 -6.47 27.43 7.28
N ARG A 132 -6.43 26.28 7.96
CA ARG A 132 -6.37 26.24 9.44
C ARG A 132 -5.14 26.93 10.03
N ARG A 133 -3.99 26.89 9.33
CA ARG A 133 -2.76 27.59 9.76
C ARG A 133 -2.89 29.10 9.60
N ALA A 134 -3.55 29.57 8.54
CA ALA A 134 -3.80 31.00 8.31
C ALA A 134 -4.71 31.58 9.42
N ASP A 135 -5.80 30.88 9.76
CA ASP A 135 -6.74 31.32 10.81
C ASP A 135 -6.07 31.41 12.19
N GLY A 136 -5.28 30.40 12.56
CA GLY A 136 -4.55 30.38 13.83
C GLY A 136 -3.50 31.49 13.98
N SER A 137 -2.90 31.92 12.86
CA SER A 137 -1.92 33.02 12.85
C SER A 137 -2.56 34.42 12.76
N ALA A 138 -3.82 34.53 12.36
CA ALA A 138 -4.62 35.75 12.52
C ALA A 138 -5.09 35.93 13.97
N GLY A 139 -5.56 34.86 14.61
CA GLY A 139 -6.04 34.89 16.01
C GLY A 139 -4.95 35.21 17.05
N SER A 140 -3.70 34.81 16.81
CA SER A 140 -2.58 35.14 17.70
C SER A 140 -2.19 36.62 17.66
N ARG A 141 -2.21 37.26 16.47
CA ARG A 141 -1.92 38.69 16.32
C ARG A 141 -2.93 39.57 17.05
N LEU A 142 -4.21 39.23 16.96
CA LEU A 142 -5.30 39.95 17.64
C LEU A 142 -5.20 39.87 19.17
N ARG A 143 -4.71 38.75 19.72
CA ARG A 143 -4.46 38.61 21.17
C ARG A 143 -3.31 39.47 21.67
N THR A 144 -2.22 39.58 20.89
CA THR A 144 -1.07 40.41 21.26
C THR A 144 -1.42 41.90 21.23
N ALA A 145 -2.21 42.34 20.23
CA ALA A 145 -2.67 43.72 20.12
C ALA A 145 -3.58 44.17 21.28
N ARG A 146 -4.29 43.25 21.93
CA ARG A 146 -5.17 43.53 23.07
C ARG A 146 -4.47 43.59 24.43
N ARG A 147 -3.16 43.35 24.49
CA ARG A 147 -2.36 43.36 25.74
C ARG A 147 -1.58 44.67 25.97
N PHE A 148 -1.77 45.65 25.11
CA PHE A 148 -1.29 47.03 25.26
C PHE A 148 -2.49 47.96 25.38
#